data_AF-A0A536ANG0-F1
#
_entry.id   AF-A0A536ANG0-F1
#
_cell.length_a   1.000
_cell.length_b   1.000
_cell.length_c   1.000
_cell.angle_alpha   90.00
_cell.angle_beta   90.00
_cell.angle_gamma   90.00
#
_symmetry.space_group_name_H-M   'P 1'
#
loop_
_entity.id
_entity.type
_entity.pdbx_description
1 polymer ?
#
loop_
_entity_poly.entity_id
_entity_poly.type
_entity_poly.pdbx_seq_one_letter_code
_entity_poly.pdbx_strand_id
1 'polypeptide(L)'
;MAEADRIASEELGIPLELLMENASHRIAVAARVFLGGVAGKRVVAFVGSGNNGGDALGALRHLSGWGAIVGAVLSGPAERLRQPARRQHDILVKLGLPRETAAVDDADLVI
;
A
#
# COMPACT_ATOMS: atom_id res chain seq x y z
N MET A 1 2.31 3.35 17.92
CA MET A 1 1.93 4.13 16.73
C MET A 1 0.47 4.57 16.77
N ALA A 2 -0.49 3.72 17.16
CA ALA A 2 -1.90 4.11 17.26
C ALA A 2 -2.18 5.42 18.03
N GLU A 3 -1.44 5.68 19.11
CA GLU A 3 -1.59 6.93 19.87
C GLU A 3 -1.11 8.17 19.11
N ALA A 4 -0.05 8.05 18.29
CA ALA A 4 0.42 9.16 17.48
C ALA A 4 -0.58 9.48 16.36
N ASP A 5 -1.17 8.46 15.73
CA ASP A 5 -2.24 8.63 14.74
C ASP A 5 -3.48 9.26 15.37
N ARG A 6 -3.82 8.85 16.61
CA ARG A 6 -4.92 9.41 17.40
C ARG A 6 -4.70 10.89 17.67
N ILE A 7 -3.55 11.28 18.21
CA ILE A 7 -3.21 12.70 18.48
C ILE A 7 -3.26 13.50 17.18
N ALA A 8 -2.64 12.99 16.10
CA ALA A 8 -2.63 13.68 14.82
C ALA A 8 -4.06 13.90 14.27
N SER A 9 -4.94 12.90 14.38
CA SER A 9 -6.30 12.99 13.88
C SER A 9 -7.26 13.75 14.78
N GLU A 10 -7.28 13.46 16.08
CA GLU A 10 -8.28 13.98 17.02
C GLU A 10 -7.88 15.34 17.59
N GLU A 11 -6.59 15.57 17.84
CA GLU A 11 -6.11 16.79 18.51
C GLU A 11 -5.54 17.80 17.51
N LEU A 12 -4.82 17.35 16.49
CA LEU A 12 -4.25 18.23 15.45
C LEU A 12 -5.15 18.37 14.22
N GLY A 13 -6.24 17.59 14.13
CA GLY A 13 -7.21 17.67 13.04
C GLY A 13 -6.69 17.19 11.68
N ILE A 14 -5.63 16.37 11.65
CA ILE A 14 -5.05 15.82 10.42
C ILE A 14 -5.79 14.51 10.08
N PRO A 15 -6.60 14.45 9.00
CA PRO A 15 -7.39 13.27 8.71
C PRO A 15 -6.53 12.00 8.56
N LEU A 16 -7.01 10.89 9.11
CA LEU A 16 -6.30 9.60 9.04
C LEU A 16 -5.98 9.19 7.60
N GLU A 17 -6.85 9.52 6.65
CA GLU A 17 -6.61 9.27 5.22
C GLU A 17 -5.41 10.05 4.69
N LEU A 18 -5.17 11.28 5.18
CA LEU A 18 -4.01 12.07 4.77
C LEU A 18 -2.72 11.50 5.37
N LEU A 19 -2.77 11.03 6.62
CA LEU A 19 -1.66 10.35 7.27
C LEU A 19 -1.29 9.07 6.49
N MET A 20 -2.28 8.24 6.16
CA MET A 20 -2.13 7.02 5.38
C MET A 20 -1.60 7.31 3.96
N GLU A 21 -2.15 8.29 3.25
CA GLU A 21 -1.69 8.67 1.92
C GLU A 21 -0.21 9.09 1.93
N ASN A 22 0.19 9.85 2.95
CA ASN A 22 1.59 10.23 3.13
C ASN A 22 2.47 9.01 3.48
N ALA A 23 2.03 8.13 4.38
CA ALA A 23 2.76 6.90 4.72
C ALA A 23 2.96 6.01 3.48
N SER A 24 1.89 5.74 2.73
CA SER A 24 1.92 5.03 1.44
C SER A 24 2.91 5.63 0.46
N HIS A 25 2.88 6.95 0.28
CA HIS A 25 3.81 7.64 -0.61
C HIS A 25 5.26 7.47 -0.15
N ARG A 26 5.54 7.55 1.16
CA ARG A 26 6.89 7.36 1.70
C ARG A 26 7.41 5.94 1.52
N ILE A 27 6.55 4.93 1.69
CA ILE A 27 6.91 3.53 1.38
C ILE A 27 7.25 3.39 -0.11
N ALA A 28 6.44 3.95 -1.01
CA ALA A 28 6.70 3.90 -2.44
C ALA A 28 8.02 4.59 -2.81
N VAL A 29 8.29 5.78 -2.26
CA VAL A 29 9.56 6.51 -2.46
C VAL A 29 10.74 5.68 -1.97
N ALA A 30 10.64 5.10 -0.77
CA ALA A 30 11.71 4.26 -0.22
C ALA A 30 11.98 3.03 -1.11
N ALA A 31 10.94 2.34 -1.56
CA ALA A 31 11.04 1.22 -2.50
C ALA A 31 11.72 1.64 -3.81
N ARG A 32 11.37 2.82 -4.35
CA ARG A 32 11.99 3.35 -5.57
C ARG A 32 13.46 3.66 -5.40
N VAL A 33 13.84 4.25 -4.28
CA VAL A 33 15.26 4.52 -3.97
C VAL A 33 16.02 3.21 -3.81
N PHE A 34 15.46 2.26 -3.06
CA PHE A 34 16.08 0.96 -2.80
C PHE A 34 16.35 0.17 -4.08
N LEU A 35 15.41 0.17 -5.02
CA LEU A 35 15.54 -0.53 -6.30
C LEU A 35 16.30 0.25 -7.39
N GLY A 36 16.68 1.51 -7.13
CA GLY A 36 17.30 2.39 -8.14
C GLY A 36 16.34 2.81 -9.27
N GLY A 37 15.04 2.67 -9.07
CA GLY A 37 13.98 2.78 -10.09
C GLY A 37 12.99 1.61 -10.00
N VAL A 38 11.75 1.81 -10.45
CA VAL A 38 10.67 0.79 -10.30
C VAL A 38 9.98 0.42 -11.60
N ALA A 39 10.26 1.10 -12.71
CA ALA A 39 9.66 0.78 -13.99
C ALA A 39 10.03 -0.65 -14.42
N GLY A 40 9.03 -1.49 -14.68
CA GLY A 40 9.20 -2.90 -15.03
C GLY A 40 9.59 -3.81 -13.87
N LYS A 41 9.79 -3.28 -12.66
CA LYS A 41 10.12 -4.06 -11.45
C LYS A 41 8.86 -4.67 -10.85
N ARG A 42 8.98 -5.89 -10.32
CA ARG A 42 7.91 -6.62 -9.65
C ARG A 42 7.94 -6.35 -8.15
N VAL A 43 6.89 -5.74 -7.62
CA VAL A 43 6.76 -5.45 -6.19
C VAL A 43 5.52 -6.11 -5.63
N VAL A 44 5.69 -6.93 -4.61
CA VAL A 44 4.58 -7.64 -3.95
C VAL A 44 4.45 -7.14 -2.52
N ALA A 45 3.23 -6.87 -2.05
CA ALA A 45 2.99 -6.56 -0.65
C ALA A 45 2.22 -7.65 0.07
N PHE A 46 2.64 -7.98 1.30
CA PHE A 46 1.83 -8.76 2.23
C PHE A 46 0.95 -7.83 3.07
N VAL A 47 -0.35 -7.97 2.91
CA VAL A 47 -1.32 -6.98 3.38
C VAL A 47 -2.14 -7.55 4.54
N GLY A 48 -1.88 -7.03 5.74
CA GLY A 48 -2.73 -7.24 6.91
C GLY A 48 -4.04 -6.44 6.83
N SER A 49 -4.97 -6.69 7.75
CA SER A 49 -6.28 -6.01 7.76
C SER A 49 -6.30 -4.59 8.34
N GLY A 50 -5.22 -4.16 9.01
CA GLY A 50 -5.11 -2.88 9.71
C GLY A 50 -4.53 -1.74 8.87
N ASN A 51 -4.15 -0.66 9.54
CA ASN A 51 -3.64 0.56 8.89
C ASN A 51 -2.40 0.30 8.04
N ASN A 52 -1.44 -0.49 8.54
CA ASN A 52 -0.24 -0.87 7.77
C ASN A 52 -0.58 -1.56 6.43
N GLY A 53 -1.66 -2.34 6.40
CA GLY A 53 -2.13 -2.95 5.15
C GLY A 53 -2.65 -1.89 4.18
N GLY A 54 -3.35 -0.88 4.68
CA GLY A 54 -3.74 0.30 3.90
C GLY A 54 -2.54 1.07 3.37
N ASP A 55 -1.51 1.28 4.20
CA ASP A 55 -0.28 1.96 3.79
C ASP A 55 0.39 1.22 2.63
N ALA A 56 0.51 -0.12 2.75
CA ALA A 56 1.08 -0.97 1.70
C ALA A 56 0.26 -0.96 0.41
N LEU A 57 -1.07 -1.08 0.49
CA LEU A 57 -1.96 -1.01 -0.67
C LEU A 57 -1.85 0.34 -1.38
N GLY A 58 -1.83 1.44 -0.63
CA GLY A 58 -1.62 2.77 -1.21
C GLY A 58 -0.21 2.92 -1.81
N ALA A 59 0.81 2.30 -1.23
CA ALA A 59 2.16 2.28 -1.79
C ALA A 59 2.20 1.56 -3.15
N LEU A 60 1.52 0.40 -3.27
CA LEU A 60 1.40 -0.31 -4.54
C LEU A 60 0.71 0.55 -5.62
N ARG A 61 -0.28 1.37 -5.24
CA ARG A 61 -0.91 2.31 -6.18
C ARG A 61 0.09 3.33 -6.72
N HIS A 62 0.90 3.94 -5.86
CA HIS A 62 1.97 4.88 -6.27
C HIS A 62 3.00 4.19 -7.15
N LEU A 63 3.48 3.01 -6.74
CA LEU A 63 4.47 2.23 -7.48
C LEU A 63 3.97 1.82 -8.87
N SER A 64 2.71 1.38 -8.97
CA SER A 64 2.08 1.08 -10.26
C SER A 64 2.02 2.31 -11.16
N GLY A 65 1.65 3.48 -10.60
CA GLY A 65 1.68 4.76 -11.31
C GLY A 65 3.06 5.17 -11.81
N TRP A 66 4.14 4.62 -11.24
CA TRP A 66 5.52 4.82 -11.68
C TRP A 66 6.05 3.68 -12.57
N GLY A 67 5.18 2.78 -13.02
CA GLY A 67 5.51 1.73 -13.97
C GLY A 67 5.93 0.39 -13.35
N ALA A 68 5.79 0.21 -12.04
CA ALA A 68 6.01 -1.10 -11.40
C ALA A 68 4.88 -2.08 -11.72
N ILE A 69 5.23 -3.36 -11.78
CA ILE A 69 4.28 -4.48 -11.83
C ILE A 69 3.99 -4.84 -10.37
N VAL A 70 2.77 -4.62 -9.91
CA VAL A 70 2.42 -4.74 -8.49
C VAL A 70 1.52 -5.94 -8.20
N GLY A 71 1.74 -6.58 -7.05
CA GLY A 71 0.90 -7.65 -6.49
C GLY A 71 0.57 -7.40 -5.03
N ALA A 72 -0.59 -7.87 -4.58
CA ALA A 72 -1.00 -7.81 -3.17
C ALA A 72 -1.45 -9.19 -2.70
N VAL A 73 -0.89 -9.67 -1.60
CA VAL A 73 -1.30 -10.91 -0.93
C VAL A 73 -1.96 -10.53 0.38
N LEU A 74 -3.29 -10.61 0.42
CA LEU A 74 -4.04 -10.33 1.64
C LEU A 74 -3.87 -11.49 2.64
N SER A 75 -3.68 -11.16 3.92
CA SER A 75 -3.61 -12.14 5.00
C SER A 75 -4.96 -12.83 5.29
N GLY A 76 -6.02 -12.44 4.58
CA GLY A 76 -7.37 -12.94 4.72
C GLY A 76 -8.31 -12.29 3.70
N PRO A 77 -9.61 -12.65 3.71
CA PRO A 77 -10.59 -12.12 2.78
C PRO A 77 -10.71 -10.59 2.87
N ALA A 78 -10.95 -9.91 1.73
CA ALA A 78 -11.00 -8.45 1.64
C ALA A 78 -12.11 -7.82 2.51
N GLU A 79 -13.12 -8.59 2.88
CA GLU A 79 -14.20 -8.25 3.81
C GLU A 79 -13.70 -8.02 5.23
N ARG A 80 -12.53 -8.56 5.60
CA ARG A 80 -11.90 -8.35 6.90
C ARG A 80 -11.02 -7.10 6.96
N LEU A 81 -10.80 -6.40 5.85
CA LEU A 81 -10.03 -5.16 5.85
C LEU A 81 -10.80 -4.08 6.64
N ARG A 82 -10.11 -3.37 7.53
CA ARG A 82 -10.65 -2.19 8.19
C ARG A 82 -10.83 -1.06 7.18
N GLN A 83 -11.72 -0.12 7.49
CA GLN A 83 -12.16 0.91 6.53
C GLN A 83 -11.02 1.63 5.77
N PRO A 84 -9.92 2.09 6.40
CA PRO A 84 -8.83 2.75 5.67
C PRO A 84 -8.15 1.82 4.65
N ALA A 85 -7.81 0.60 5.07
CA ALA A 85 -7.22 -0.41 4.20
C ALA A 85 -8.18 -0.85 3.09
N ARG A 86 -9.46 -1.04 3.43
CA ARG A 86 -10.51 -1.39 2.48
C ARG A 86 -10.65 -0.34 1.39
N ARG A 87 -10.56 0.95 1.74
CA ARG A 87 -10.61 2.04 0.76
C ARG A 87 -9.46 1.97 -0.24
N GLN A 88 -8.23 1.74 0.21
CA GLN A 88 -7.08 1.60 -0.69
C GLN A 88 -7.18 0.36 -1.58
N HIS A 89 -7.63 -0.77 -1.01
CA HIS A 89 -7.93 -1.98 -1.77
C HIS A 89 -8.96 -1.71 -2.88
N ASP A 90 -10.09 -1.06 -2.55
CA ASP A 90 -11.15 -0.77 -3.52
C ASP A 90 -10.67 0.18 -4.64
N ILE A 91 -9.75 1.10 -4.34
CA ILE A 91 -9.10 1.94 -5.35
C ILE A 91 -8.24 1.08 -6.29
N LEU A 92 -7.41 0.18 -5.77
CA LEU A 92 -6.61 -0.73 -6.59
C LEU A 92 -7.49 -1.58 -7.51
N VAL A 93 -8.59 -2.13 -7.00
CA VAL A 93 -9.56 -2.90 -7.79
C VAL A 93 -10.13 -2.05 -8.93
N LYS A 94 -10.53 -0.80 -8.65
CA LYS A 94 -11.02 0.12 -9.69
C LYS A 94 -9.97 0.50 -10.74
N LEU A 95 -8.69 0.47 -10.38
CA LEU A 95 -7.57 0.66 -11.30
C LEU A 95 -7.22 -0.61 -12.09
N GLY A 96 -7.91 -1.73 -11.82
CA GLY A 96 -7.63 -3.03 -12.42
C GLY A 96 -6.34 -3.66 -11.90
N LEU A 97 -6.00 -3.42 -10.63
CA LEU A 97 -4.80 -3.95 -9.98
C LEU A 97 -5.15 -5.00 -8.92
N PRO A 98 -4.28 -6.01 -8.73
CA PRO A 98 -3.10 -6.29 -9.55
C PRO A 98 -3.50 -6.84 -10.93
N ARG A 99 -2.74 -6.50 -11.98
CA ARG A 99 -2.98 -6.99 -13.37
C ARG A 99 -2.53 -8.44 -13.56
N GLU A 100 -1.56 -8.86 -12.76
CA GLU A 100 -1.00 -10.20 -12.74
C GLU A 100 -0.93 -10.68 -11.28
N THR A 101 -1.18 -11.96 -11.05
CA THR A 101 -0.90 -12.57 -9.75
C THR A 101 0.62 -12.68 -9.62
N ALA A 102 1.26 -11.66 -9.06
CA ALA A 102 2.70 -11.70 -8.84
C ALA A 102 3.01 -12.79 -7.82
N ALA A 103 3.62 -13.89 -8.30
CA ALA A 103 4.24 -14.88 -7.42
C ALA A 103 5.36 -14.18 -6.63
N VAL A 104 5.40 -14.42 -5.32
CA VAL A 104 6.41 -13.82 -4.42
C VAL A 104 7.82 -14.19 -4.86
N ASP A 105 7.99 -15.40 -5.41
CA ASP A 105 9.28 -15.94 -5.83
C ASP A 105 9.96 -15.13 -6.96
N ASP A 106 9.18 -14.37 -7.73
CA ASP A 106 9.69 -13.53 -8.82
C ASP A 106 9.78 -12.05 -8.44
N ALA A 107 9.56 -11.67 -7.18
CA ALA A 107 9.53 -10.27 -6.77
C ALA A 107 10.94 -9.67 -6.71
N ASP A 108 11.12 -8.49 -7.30
CA ASP A 108 12.31 -7.65 -7.07
C ASP A 108 12.31 -7.06 -5.65
N LEU A 109 11.12 -6.87 -5.06
CA LEU A 109 10.92 -6.39 -3.69
C LEU A 109 9.63 -6.93 -3.09
N VAL A 110 9.70 -7.31 -1.81
CA VAL A 110 8.53 -7.60 -0.98
C VAL A 110 8.35 -6.50 0.07
N ILE A 111 7.13 -5.99 0.19
CA ILE A 111 6.69 -5.00 1.20
C ILE A 111 5.88 -5.68 2.29
#